data_AF-A0A848J0X6-F1
#
_entry.id   AF-A0A848J0X6-F1
#
_cell.length_a   1.000
_cell.length_b   1.000
_cell.length_c   1.000
_cell.angle_alpha   90.00
_cell.angle_beta   90.00
_cell.angle_gamma   90.00
#
_symmetry.space_group_name_H-M   'P 1'
#
loop_
_entity.id
_entity.type
_entity.pdbx_description
1 polymer ?
#
loop_
_entity_poly.entity_id
_entity_poly.type
_entity_poly.pdbx_seq_one_letter_code
_entity_poly.pdbx_strand_id
1 'polypeptide(L)'
;MKDLIEKIKSEKKAYLINDEEENSPDFVNFFFITEKNGEEELVNAVLYTLEMYYQSEVFAKAEDETLKRYPEYEKLQKGKELPEQKTEEIEMFLTEVMDQIEEDGEIQVSEHVFEENEDGVLMVEAGLNMPEVTETEIMNFINNFNNDNLSLDDSLYSFELDG
;
A
#
# COMPACT_ATOMS: atom_id res chain seq x y z
N MET A 1 10.66 16.03 -11.77
CA MET A 1 9.99 16.98 -10.85
C MET A 1 9.37 18.18 -11.56
N LYS A 2 10.15 19.17 -12.07
CA LYS A 2 9.59 20.37 -12.72
C LYS A 2 8.64 20.05 -13.88
N ASP A 3 9.00 19.06 -14.69
CA ASP A 3 8.18 18.64 -15.84
C ASP A 3 6.82 18.07 -15.43
N LEU A 4 6.72 17.40 -14.27
CA LEU A 4 5.45 16.87 -13.75
C LEU A 4 4.53 17.99 -13.27
N ILE A 5 5.06 18.96 -12.54
CA ILE A 5 4.31 20.15 -12.09
C ILE A 5 3.78 20.91 -13.32
N GLU A 6 4.63 21.16 -14.32
CA GLU A 6 4.22 21.85 -15.56
C GLU A 6 3.14 21.05 -16.32
N LYS A 7 3.26 19.73 -16.36
CA LYS A 7 2.28 18.85 -17.01
C LYS A 7 0.92 18.91 -16.30
N ILE A 8 0.87 18.74 -14.98
CA ILE A 8 -0.36 18.85 -14.17
C ILE A 8 -1.06 20.19 -14.44
N LYS A 9 -0.31 21.29 -14.38
CA LYS A 9 -0.86 22.64 -14.57
C LYS A 9 -1.32 22.93 -16.00
N SER A 10 -0.51 22.56 -17.00
CA SER A 10 -0.84 22.83 -18.41
C SER A 10 -2.05 22.02 -18.89
N GLU A 11 -2.22 20.81 -18.37
CA GLU A 11 -3.39 19.96 -18.64
C GLU A 11 -4.59 20.27 -17.75
N LYS A 12 -4.44 21.16 -16.75
CA LYS A 12 -5.47 21.51 -15.74
C LYS A 12 -6.03 20.28 -15.03
N LYS A 13 -5.17 19.31 -14.74
CA LYS A 13 -5.53 18.10 -14.00
C LYS A 13 -5.33 18.33 -12.51
N ALA A 14 -6.09 17.62 -11.69
CA ALA A 14 -5.87 17.59 -10.24
C ALA A 14 -4.66 16.71 -9.88
N TYR A 15 -4.42 15.65 -10.66
CA TYR A 15 -3.34 14.70 -10.48
C TYR A 15 -2.92 14.03 -11.80
N LEU A 16 -1.82 13.29 -11.78
CA LEU A 16 -1.38 12.39 -12.84
C LEU A 16 -1.14 11.00 -12.24
N ILE A 17 -1.73 9.96 -12.82
CA ILE A 17 -1.35 8.58 -12.49
C ILE A 17 0.10 8.35 -12.90
N ASN A 18 0.84 7.62 -12.08
CA ASN A 18 2.17 7.14 -12.44
C ASN A 18 2.05 5.84 -13.25
N ASP A 19 2.05 5.97 -14.58
CA ASP A 19 1.95 4.82 -15.49
C ASP A 19 3.19 3.90 -15.46
N GLU A 20 4.26 4.26 -14.73
CA GLU A 20 5.43 3.39 -14.52
C GLU A 20 5.19 2.34 -13.43
N GLU A 21 4.18 2.53 -12.59
CA GLU A 21 3.80 1.61 -11.51
C GLU A 21 2.64 0.69 -11.93
N GLU A 22 2.58 -0.51 -11.34
CA GLU A 22 1.49 -1.47 -11.54
C GLU A 22 0.26 -1.09 -10.72
N ASN A 23 -0.45 -0.06 -11.19
CA ASN A 23 -1.69 0.41 -10.57
C ASN A 23 -2.82 -0.62 -10.71
N SER A 24 -3.63 -0.76 -9.66
CA SER A 24 -4.77 -1.66 -9.55
C SER A 24 -5.93 -0.99 -8.80
N PRO A 25 -7.10 -1.63 -8.71
CA PRO A 25 -8.17 -1.15 -7.83
C PRO A 25 -7.77 -1.09 -6.35
N ASP A 26 -6.77 -1.85 -5.90
CA ASP A 26 -6.37 -1.87 -4.49
C ASP A 26 -5.21 -0.93 -4.17
N PHE A 27 -4.54 -0.41 -5.20
CA PHE A 27 -3.30 0.36 -5.11
C PHE A 27 -3.18 1.33 -6.29
N VAL A 28 -3.02 2.62 -6.01
CA VAL A 28 -2.74 3.62 -7.05
C VAL A 28 -1.60 4.53 -6.61
N ASN A 29 -0.59 4.65 -7.45
CA ASN A 29 0.46 5.65 -7.36
C ASN A 29 0.18 6.83 -8.31
N PHE A 30 0.19 8.05 -7.77
CA PHE A 30 -0.14 9.26 -8.51
C PHE A 30 0.57 10.49 -7.97
N PHE A 31 0.73 11.49 -8.83
CA PHE A 31 1.32 12.77 -8.51
C PHE A 31 0.27 13.87 -8.42
N PHE A 32 0.34 14.72 -7.41
CA PHE A 32 -0.46 15.94 -7.34
C PHE A 32 0.36 17.11 -6.78
N ILE A 33 -0.21 18.32 -6.80
CA ILE A 33 0.44 19.52 -6.27
C ILE A 33 -0.27 19.92 -4.97
N THR A 34 0.52 20.16 -3.93
CA THR A 34 0.04 20.73 -2.67
C THR A 34 0.59 22.14 -2.46
N GLU A 35 -0.16 22.97 -1.73
CA GLU A 35 0.24 24.30 -1.26
C GLU A 35 0.19 24.41 0.27
N LYS A 36 0.08 23.27 0.98
CA LYS A 36 -0.12 23.20 2.44
C LYS A 36 0.93 23.97 3.24
N ASN A 37 2.15 24.05 2.74
CA ASN A 37 3.27 24.75 3.38
C ASN A 37 3.49 26.20 2.87
N GLY A 38 2.54 26.76 2.11
CA GLY A 38 2.64 28.10 1.52
C GLY A 38 3.56 28.19 0.29
N GLU A 39 4.22 27.08 -0.06
CA GLU A 39 4.94 26.89 -1.31
C GLU A 39 4.34 25.70 -2.06
N GLU A 40 4.38 25.78 -3.40
CA GLU A 40 3.93 24.68 -4.26
C GLU A 40 4.94 23.53 -4.18
N GLU A 41 4.46 22.35 -3.76
CA GLU A 41 5.25 21.14 -3.64
C GLU A 41 4.63 20.01 -4.47
N LEU A 42 5.48 19.23 -5.12
CA LEU A 42 5.05 18.01 -5.82
C LEU A 42 4.89 16.91 -4.78
N VAL A 43 3.73 16.28 -4.77
CA VAL A 43 3.46 15.09 -3.97
C VAL A 43 3.54 13.88 -4.87
N ASN A 44 4.30 12.86 -4.47
CA ASN A 44 4.23 11.52 -5.00
C ASN A 44 3.47 10.66 -3.98
N ALA A 45 2.22 10.33 -4.30
CA ALA A 45 1.32 9.67 -3.38
C ALA A 45 1.04 8.24 -3.82
N VAL A 46 0.99 7.35 -2.84
CA VAL A 46 0.44 6.01 -2.94
C VAL A 46 -0.81 5.97 -2.08
N LEU A 47 -1.92 5.54 -2.69
CA LEU A 47 -3.18 5.27 -1.99
C LEU A 47 -3.53 3.81 -2.17
N TYR A 48 -3.77 3.09 -1.08
CA TYR A 48 -4.16 1.69 -1.10
C TYR A 48 -5.35 1.41 -0.17
N THR A 49 -6.04 0.31 -0.45
CA THR A 49 -7.10 -0.19 0.43
C THR A 49 -6.50 -0.71 1.73
N LEU A 50 -7.22 -0.51 2.83
CA LEU A 50 -6.80 -1.00 4.13
C LEU A 50 -6.76 -2.55 4.17
N GLU A 51 -7.56 -3.20 3.34
CA GLU A 51 -7.55 -4.64 3.13
C GLU A 51 -6.22 -5.13 2.51
N MET A 52 -5.73 -4.45 1.45
CA MET A 52 -4.43 -4.78 0.87
C MET A 52 -3.30 -4.64 1.89
N TYR A 53 -3.34 -3.58 2.70
CA TYR A 53 -2.36 -3.38 3.76
C TYR A 53 -2.43 -4.52 4.80
N TYR A 54 -3.62 -4.86 5.28
CA TYR A 54 -3.84 -5.99 6.18
C TYR A 54 -3.23 -7.29 5.64
N GLN A 55 -3.52 -7.62 4.37
CA GLN A 55 -3.01 -8.82 3.73
C GLN A 55 -1.47 -8.83 3.64
N SER A 56 -0.86 -7.66 3.42
CA SER A 56 0.60 -7.53 3.42
C SER A 56 1.22 -7.80 4.79
N GLU A 57 0.57 -7.38 5.87
CA GLU A 57 1.02 -7.59 7.25
C GLU A 57 0.86 -9.05 7.68
N VAL A 58 -0.26 -9.69 7.30
CA VAL A 58 -0.48 -11.14 7.49
C VAL A 58 0.60 -11.94 6.77
N PHE A 59 0.84 -11.62 5.49
CA PHE A 59 1.84 -12.31 4.68
C PHE A 59 3.25 -12.14 5.28
N ALA A 60 3.66 -10.92 5.63
CA ALA A 60 4.99 -10.64 6.20
C ALA A 60 5.23 -11.44 7.49
N LYS A 61 4.23 -11.50 8.37
CA LYS A 61 4.31 -12.30 9.60
C LYS A 61 4.37 -13.80 9.31
N ALA A 62 3.61 -14.27 8.32
CA ALA A 62 3.64 -15.68 7.90
C ALA A 62 4.98 -16.07 7.27
N GLU A 63 5.62 -15.18 6.52
CA GLU A 63 6.99 -15.38 6.00
C GLU A 63 8.00 -15.56 7.14
N ASP A 64 7.91 -14.74 8.18
CA ASP A 64 8.78 -14.83 9.36
C ASP A 64 8.66 -16.19 10.07
N GLU A 65 7.44 -16.70 10.26
CA GLU A 65 7.22 -18.03 10.83
C GLU A 65 7.67 -19.16 9.87
N THR A 66 7.44 -18.98 8.58
CA THR A 66 7.90 -19.91 7.53
C THR A 66 9.41 -20.04 7.52
N LEU A 67 10.15 -18.93 7.63
CA LEU A 67 11.61 -18.93 7.72
C LEU A 67 12.14 -19.65 8.96
N LYS A 68 11.43 -19.57 10.10
CA LYS A 68 11.81 -20.31 11.32
C LYS A 68 11.71 -21.82 11.10
N ARG A 69 10.69 -22.27 10.35
CA ARG A 69 10.44 -23.70 10.08
C ARG A 69 11.26 -24.24 8.91
N TYR A 70 11.43 -23.44 7.86
CA TYR A 70 12.07 -23.76 6.60
C TYR A 70 13.06 -22.64 6.20
N PRO A 71 14.28 -22.61 6.77
CA PRO A 71 15.28 -21.60 6.43
C PRO A 71 15.65 -21.55 4.94
N GLU A 72 15.42 -22.63 4.19
CA GLU A 72 15.58 -22.67 2.74
C GLU A 72 14.57 -21.83 1.96
N TYR A 73 13.47 -21.37 2.57
CA TYR A 73 12.51 -20.44 1.97
C TYR A 73 13.18 -19.14 1.50
N GLU A 74 14.25 -18.70 2.18
CA GLU A 74 15.08 -17.55 1.75
C GLU A 74 15.63 -17.71 0.32
N LYS A 75 15.79 -18.95 -0.16
CA LYS A 75 16.19 -19.21 -1.55
C LYS A 75 15.07 -18.86 -2.53
N LEU A 76 13.83 -19.23 -2.21
CA LEU A 76 12.64 -18.92 -3.02
C LEU A 76 12.43 -17.41 -3.09
N GLN A 77 12.54 -16.70 -1.96
CA GLN A 77 12.48 -15.22 -1.91
C GLN A 77 13.55 -14.55 -2.78
N LYS A 78 14.72 -15.18 -2.95
CA LYS A 78 15.81 -14.72 -3.83
C LYS A 78 15.64 -15.18 -5.29
N GLY A 79 14.48 -15.72 -5.66
CA GLY A 79 14.17 -16.22 -7.00
C GLY A 79 14.97 -17.46 -7.39
N LYS A 80 15.44 -18.26 -6.43
CA LYS A 80 16.13 -19.53 -6.68
C LYS A 80 15.19 -20.70 -6.53
N GLU A 81 15.38 -21.71 -7.36
CA GLU A 81 14.54 -22.91 -7.36
C GLU A 81 14.91 -23.86 -6.20
N LEU A 82 13.89 -24.50 -5.66
CA LEU A 82 13.97 -25.70 -4.83
C LEU A 82 13.33 -26.88 -5.60
N PRO A 83 13.53 -28.14 -5.17
CA PRO A 83 12.76 -29.25 -5.71
C PRO A 83 11.26 -28.98 -5.56
N GLU A 84 10.47 -29.25 -6.60
CA GLU A 84 9.02 -28.95 -6.67
C GLU A 84 8.25 -29.38 -5.42
N GLN A 85 8.40 -30.64 -5.00
CA GLN A 85 7.77 -31.17 -3.79
C GLN A 85 8.13 -30.35 -2.52
N LYS A 86 9.34 -29.79 -2.47
CA LYS A 86 9.79 -28.98 -1.35
C LYS A 86 9.22 -27.57 -1.41
N THR A 87 9.12 -26.99 -2.59
CA THR A 87 8.43 -25.71 -2.83
C THR A 87 6.98 -25.81 -2.38
N GLU A 88 6.25 -26.85 -2.84
CA GLU A 88 4.85 -27.08 -2.46
C GLU A 88 4.68 -27.24 -0.95
N GLU A 89 5.56 -27.99 -0.27
CA GLU A 89 5.52 -28.16 1.19
C GLU A 89 5.64 -26.82 1.93
N ILE A 90 6.51 -25.92 1.44
CA ILE A 90 6.74 -24.61 2.05
C ILE A 90 5.57 -23.66 1.76
N GLU A 91 5.07 -23.65 0.53
CA GLU A 91 3.91 -22.83 0.14
C GLU A 91 2.64 -23.24 0.90
N MET A 92 2.37 -24.53 1.04
CA MET A 92 1.26 -25.01 1.87
C MET A 92 1.40 -24.57 3.33
N PHE A 93 2.61 -24.66 3.89
CA PHE A 93 2.84 -24.21 5.26
C PHE A 93 2.65 -22.69 5.41
N LEU A 94 3.11 -21.90 4.43
CA LEU A 94 2.91 -20.45 4.43
C LEU A 94 1.41 -20.11 4.46
N THR A 95 0.62 -20.77 3.60
CA THR A 95 -0.84 -20.61 3.58
C THR A 95 -1.48 -21.03 4.92
N GLU A 96 -1.12 -22.19 5.47
CA GLU A 96 -1.63 -22.63 6.78
C GLU A 96 -1.32 -21.64 7.91
N VAL A 97 -0.14 -20.99 7.87
CA VAL A 97 0.23 -19.97 8.85
C VAL A 97 -0.56 -18.68 8.65
N MET A 98 -0.79 -18.25 7.40
CA MET A 98 -1.64 -17.09 7.11
C MET A 98 -3.05 -17.31 7.65
N ASP A 99 -3.68 -18.46 7.34
CA ASP A 99 -5.02 -18.83 7.83
C ASP A 99 -5.07 -18.78 9.37
N GLN A 100 -4.04 -19.32 10.04
CA GLN A 100 -3.98 -19.30 11.51
C GLN A 100 -3.85 -17.88 12.08
N ILE A 101 -3.04 -17.01 11.46
CA ILE A 101 -2.87 -15.61 11.88
C ILE A 101 -4.19 -14.85 11.78
N GLU A 102 -4.95 -15.08 10.71
CA GLU A 102 -6.26 -14.48 10.49
C GLU A 102 -7.29 -15.04 11.49
N GLU A 103 -7.38 -16.37 11.65
CA GLU A 103 -8.31 -17.03 12.58
C GLU A 103 -8.09 -16.58 14.04
N ASP A 104 -6.84 -16.42 14.45
CA ASP A 104 -6.48 -15.97 15.80
C ASP A 104 -6.63 -14.44 15.97
N GLY A 105 -6.87 -13.70 14.89
CA GLY A 105 -6.97 -12.24 14.89
C GLY A 105 -5.68 -11.57 15.35
N GLU A 106 -4.52 -12.14 15.02
CA GLU A 106 -3.24 -11.62 15.52
C GLU A 106 -2.82 -10.29 14.89
N ILE A 107 -3.44 -9.93 13.75
CA ILE A 107 -3.21 -8.68 13.03
C ILE A 107 -4.50 -7.87 13.02
N GLN A 108 -4.36 -6.58 13.31
CA GLN A 108 -5.40 -5.59 13.11
C GLN A 108 -4.75 -4.32 12.60
N VAL A 109 -5.42 -3.62 11.69
CA VAL A 109 -4.91 -2.40 11.06
C VAL A 109 -5.91 -1.26 11.22
N SER A 110 -5.45 -0.02 11.17
CA SER A 110 -6.28 1.18 11.12
C SER A 110 -5.86 2.05 9.95
N GLU A 111 -6.73 2.98 9.57
CA GLU A 111 -6.35 3.96 8.55
C GLU A 111 -5.11 4.74 8.99
N HIS A 112 -4.27 5.08 8.03
CA HIS A 112 -3.02 5.79 8.30
C HIS A 112 -2.58 6.61 7.09
N VAL A 113 -1.80 7.65 7.36
CA VAL A 113 -1.09 8.44 6.37
C VAL A 113 0.33 8.66 6.87
N PHE A 114 1.31 8.29 6.05
CA PHE A 114 2.72 8.56 6.28
C PHE A 114 3.19 9.62 5.29
N GLU A 115 3.97 10.59 5.80
CA GLU A 115 4.53 11.68 5.01
C GLU A 115 6.05 11.70 5.22
N GLU A 116 6.83 11.64 4.14
CA GLU A 116 8.29 11.78 4.16
C GLU A 116 8.74 12.73 3.06
N ASN A 117 9.75 13.56 3.30
CA ASN A 117 10.32 14.41 2.26
C ASN A 117 11.59 13.77 1.70
N GLU A 118 11.61 13.49 0.41
CA GLU A 118 12.75 12.91 -0.30
C GLU A 118 13.15 13.81 -1.47
N ASP A 119 14.35 14.39 -1.41
CA ASP A 119 14.95 15.22 -2.47
C ASP A 119 14.03 16.35 -2.99
N GLY A 120 13.16 16.91 -2.14
CA GLY A 120 12.23 17.98 -2.48
C GLY A 120 10.92 17.51 -3.13
N VAL A 121 10.58 16.23 -2.98
CA VAL A 121 9.26 15.65 -3.23
C VAL A 121 8.67 15.20 -1.91
N LEU A 122 7.38 15.48 -1.70
CA LEU A 122 6.65 14.92 -0.58
C LEU A 122 6.15 13.53 -0.96
N MET A 123 6.71 12.51 -0.34
CA MET A 123 6.27 11.12 -0.44
C MET A 123 5.11 10.93 0.53
N VAL A 124 3.98 10.44 0.03
CA VAL A 124 2.78 10.22 0.83
C VAL A 124 2.29 8.80 0.62
N GLU A 125 2.09 8.06 1.70
CA GLU A 125 1.49 6.73 1.68
C GLU A 125 0.23 6.74 2.54
N ALA A 126 -0.87 6.24 2.00
CA ALA A 126 -2.15 6.25 2.70
C ALA A 126 -2.88 4.92 2.52
N GLY A 127 -3.17 4.25 3.63
CA GLY A 127 -4.07 3.10 3.70
C GLY A 127 -5.42 3.54 4.25
N LEU A 128 -6.48 3.52 3.44
CA LEU A 128 -7.83 3.91 3.86
C LEU A 128 -8.82 2.75 3.74
N ASN A 129 -9.82 2.74 4.62
CA ASN A 129 -10.87 1.74 4.61
C ASN A 129 -11.90 2.04 3.50
N MET A 130 -11.58 1.57 2.31
CA MET A 130 -12.40 1.68 1.11
C MET A 130 -12.27 0.38 0.29
N PRO A 131 -13.30 0.01 -0.49
CA PRO A 131 -13.28 -1.22 -1.27
C PRO A 131 -12.35 -1.18 -2.48
N GLU A 132 -12.15 0.01 -3.06
CA GLU A 132 -11.25 0.22 -4.20
C GLU A 132 -10.83 1.69 -4.29
N VAL A 133 -9.65 1.92 -4.83
CA VAL A 133 -9.06 3.23 -5.12
C VAL A 133 -9.63 3.76 -6.43
N THR A 134 -10.76 4.46 -6.35
CA THR A 134 -11.38 5.11 -7.52
C THR A 134 -10.86 6.53 -7.75
N GLU A 135 -11.15 7.11 -8.92
CA GLU A 135 -10.95 8.55 -9.17
C GLU A 135 -11.64 9.43 -8.11
N THR A 136 -12.80 9.00 -7.59
CA THR A 136 -13.50 9.75 -6.54
C THR A 136 -12.72 9.73 -5.23
N GLU A 137 -12.14 8.58 -4.86
CA GLU A 137 -11.33 8.46 -3.65
C GLU A 137 -10.02 9.25 -3.74
N ILE A 138 -9.34 9.20 -4.90
CA ILE A 138 -8.15 10.01 -5.16
C ILE A 138 -8.47 11.51 -5.03
N MET A 139 -9.57 11.96 -5.63
CA MET A 139 -9.98 13.37 -5.56
C MET A 139 -10.37 13.80 -4.14
N ASN A 140 -11.08 12.94 -3.40
CA ASN A 140 -11.43 13.20 -2.01
C ASN A 140 -10.17 13.30 -1.14
N PHE A 141 -9.23 12.37 -1.32
CA PHE A 141 -7.94 12.37 -0.63
C PHE A 141 -7.18 13.67 -0.89
N ILE A 142 -6.96 14.04 -2.16
CA ILE A 142 -6.23 15.27 -2.54
C ILE A 142 -6.89 16.51 -1.91
N ASN A 143 -8.22 16.60 -1.99
CA ASN A 143 -8.96 17.74 -1.43
C ASN A 143 -8.80 17.80 0.08
N ASN A 144 -8.93 16.68 0.79
CA ASN A 144 -8.81 16.66 2.25
C ASN A 144 -7.35 16.92 2.70
N PHE A 145 -6.38 16.35 1.98
CA PHE A 145 -4.96 16.54 2.23
C PHE A 145 -4.57 18.02 2.09
N ASN A 146 -4.96 18.67 0.98
CA ASN A 146 -4.62 20.07 0.70
C ASN A 146 -5.32 21.08 1.63
N ASN A 147 -6.44 20.71 2.26
CA ASN A 147 -7.19 21.58 3.14
C ASN A 147 -6.99 21.27 4.64
N ASP A 148 -6.02 20.41 4.99
CA ASP A 148 -5.80 19.94 6.37
C ASP A 148 -7.06 19.36 7.04
N ASN A 149 -7.87 18.66 6.25
CA ASN A 149 -9.16 18.09 6.66
C ASN A 149 -9.16 16.55 6.62
N LEU A 150 -8.00 15.90 6.52
CA LEU A 150 -7.92 14.46 6.64
C LEU A 150 -8.39 14.03 8.03
N SER A 151 -9.41 13.19 8.05
CA SER A 151 -9.97 12.58 9.25
C SER A 151 -9.89 11.07 9.05
N LEU A 152 -8.94 10.45 9.72
CA LEU A 152 -8.73 9.01 9.65
C LEU A 152 -9.63 8.29 10.65
N ASP A 153 -10.06 7.09 10.31
CA ASP A 153 -10.77 6.20 11.20
C ASP A 153 -9.80 5.39 12.09
N ASP A 154 -9.83 5.67 13.39
CA ASP A 154 -9.02 4.99 14.42
C ASP A 154 -9.54 3.58 14.77
N SER A 155 -10.60 3.09 14.11
CA SER A 155 -11.11 1.73 14.30
C SER A 155 -10.08 0.69 13.87
N LEU A 156 -10.05 -0.43 14.60
CA LEU A 156 -9.20 -1.58 14.28
C LEU A 156 -9.97 -2.55 13.38
N TYR A 157 -9.41 -2.84 12.21
CA TYR A 157 -9.96 -3.70 11.19
C TYR A 157 -9.15 -4.99 11.06
N SER A 158 -9.87 -6.08 10.82
CA SER A 158 -9.35 -7.35 10.32
C SER A 158 -10.21 -7.74 9.13
N PHE A 159 -9.61 -8.41 8.16
CA PHE A 159 -10.30 -8.85 6.94
C PHE A 159 -10.22 -10.37 6.88
N GLU A 160 -11.30 -11.01 6.44
CA GLU A 160 -11.32 -12.45 6.17
C GLU A 160 -11.14 -12.62 4.66
N LEU A 161 -10.22 -13.49 4.22
CA LEU A 161 -10.18 -13.91 2.82
C LEU A 161 -11.49 -14.66 2.52
N ASP A 162 -12.29 -14.13 1.59
CA ASP A 162 -13.42 -14.89 1.03
C ASP A 162 -12.87 -16.18 0.39
N GLY A 163 -13.13 -17.33 1.03
CA GLY A 163 -12.69 -18.66 0.59
C GLY A 163 -13.36 -19.19 -0.67
#